data_AF-A0AAD7K7G9-F1
#
_entry.id   AF-A0AAD7K7G9-F1
#
_cell.length_a   1.000
_cell.length_b   1.000
_cell.length_c   1.000
_cell.angle_alpha   90.00
_cell.angle_beta   90.00
_cell.angle_gamma   90.00
#
_symmetry.space_group_name_H-M   'P 1'
#
loop_
_entity.id
_entity.type
_entity.pdbx_description
1 polymer ?
#
loop_
_entity_poly.entity_id
_entity_poly.type
_entity_poly.pdbx_seq_one_letter_code
_entity_poly.pdbx_strand_id
1 'polypeptide(L)'
;MWIGTVTVLLSSCLASVPPNVSAIEAAGPGIVTATSYQGLVEQAHLKSGQTVFINRGSVGVGLFGSLNPWAARSSQPPAARTKISCSV
;
A
#
# COMPACT_ATOMS: atom_id res chain seq x y z
N MET A 1 -4.04 -23.03 -13.28
CA MET A 1 -3.23 -22.07 -12.49
C MET A 1 -3.01 -22.70 -11.12
N TRP A 2 -1.79 -23.15 -10.82
CA TRP A 2 -1.49 -23.84 -9.55
C TRP A 2 -1.01 -22.81 -8.52
N ILE A 3 -1.91 -22.40 -7.64
CA ILE A 3 -1.57 -21.90 -6.30
C ILE A 3 -1.54 -23.14 -5.40
N GLY A 4 -0.38 -23.45 -4.82
CA GLY A 4 -0.19 -24.64 -3.99
C GLY A 4 -0.77 -24.49 -2.59
N THR A 5 -1.06 -25.62 -1.92
CA THR A 5 -1.59 -25.66 -0.56
C THR A 5 -0.61 -25.13 0.50
N VAL A 6 0.70 -25.22 0.21
CA VAL A 6 1.77 -24.75 1.09
C VAL A 6 2.77 -23.95 0.27
N THR A 7 3.22 -22.82 0.80
CA THR A 7 4.27 -21.97 0.20
C THR A 7 5.31 -21.64 1.27
N VAL A 8 6.59 -21.69 0.91
CA VAL A 8 7.70 -21.27 1.78
C VAL A 8 8.03 -19.81 1.48
N LEU A 9 8.10 -18.99 2.53
CA LEU A 9 8.39 -17.56 2.43
C LEU A 9 9.52 -17.18 3.40
N LEU A 10 10.19 -16.07 3.11
CA LEU A 10 11.13 -15.48 4.05
C LEU A 10 10.36 -14.82 5.20
N SER A 11 10.89 -14.94 6.41
CA SER A 11 10.28 -14.32 7.59
C SER A 11 10.17 -12.80 7.49
N SER A 12 11.01 -12.14 6.68
CA SER A 12 10.96 -10.70 6.42
C SER A 12 9.79 -10.27 5.52
N CYS A 13 9.21 -11.20 4.77
CA CYS A 13 8.06 -10.96 3.89
C CYS A 13 6.72 -11.27 4.58
N LEU A 14 6.75 -11.65 5.87
CA LEU A 14 5.56 -11.92 6.66
C LEU A 14 5.22 -10.72 7.55
N ALA A 15 3.93 -10.45 7.68
CA ALA A 15 3.38 -9.47 8.61
C ALA A 15 2.23 -10.10 9.39
N SER A 16 2.08 -9.71 10.66
CA SER A 16 0.96 -10.14 11.48
C SER A 16 -0.35 -9.57 10.94
N VAL A 17 -1.36 -10.42 10.78
CA VAL A 17 -2.70 -10.00 10.37
C VAL A 17 -3.39 -9.32 11.57
N PRO A 18 -3.96 -8.10 11.41
CA PRO A 18 -4.69 -7.44 12.49
C PRO A 18 -5.88 -8.27 12.99
N PRO A 19 -6.25 -8.16 14.28
CA PRO A 19 -7.26 -9.01 14.90
C PRO A 19 -8.68 -8.84 14.33
N ASN A 20 -8.94 -7.71 13.66
CA ASN A 20 -10.24 -7.37 13.07
C ASN A 20 -10.29 -7.55 11.54
N VAL A 21 -9.34 -8.29 10.95
CA VAL A 21 -9.25 -8.52 9.51
C VAL A 21 -9.36 -10.02 9.22
N SER A 22 -10.28 -10.41 8.34
CA SER A 22 -10.44 -11.80 7.93
C SER A 22 -9.29 -12.29 7.04
N ALA A 23 -9.09 -13.60 6.95
CA ALA A 23 -8.05 -14.17 6.07
C ALA A 23 -8.24 -13.79 4.59
N ILE A 24 -9.49 -13.62 4.14
CA ILE A 24 -9.83 -13.22 2.77
C ILE A 24 -9.40 -11.77 2.52
N GLU A 25 -9.68 -10.88 3.46
CA GLU A 25 -9.27 -9.47 3.38
C GLU A 25 -7.75 -9.33 3.49
N ALA A 26 -7.09 -10.17 4.29
CA ALA A 26 -5.64 -10.16 4.44
C ALA A 26 -4.87 -10.68 3.21
N ALA A 27 -5.49 -11.54 2.39
CA ALA A 27 -4.84 -12.12 1.21
C ALA A 27 -4.60 -11.11 0.06
N GLY A 28 -5.40 -10.04 -0.01
CA GLY A 28 -5.33 -9.06 -1.10
C GLY A 28 -4.20 -8.03 -1.02
N PRO A 29 -3.99 -7.33 0.13
CA PRO A 29 -3.11 -6.16 0.21
C PRO A 29 -1.63 -6.42 -0.08
N GLY A 30 -1.12 -7.64 0.13
CA GLY A 30 0.32 -7.94 0.19
C GLY A 30 1.15 -7.27 -0.91
N ILE A 31 0.90 -7.62 -2.18
CA ILE A 31 1.70 -7.08 -3.29
C ILE A 31 1.34 -5.64 -3.64
N VAL A 32 0.04 -5.30 -3.66
CA VAL A 32 -0.43 -3.98 -4.10
C VAL A 32 0.01 -2.86 -3.17
N THR A 33 0.08 -3.12 -1.86
CA THR A 33 0.60 -2.19 -0.86
C THR A 33 2.11 -2.06 -0.90
N ALA A 34 2.84 -3.17 -1.08
CA ALA A 34 4.28 -3.14 -1.20
C ALA A 34 4.72 -2.32 -2.43
N THR A 35 4.04 -2.51 -3.57
CA THR A 35 4.32 -1.75 -4.80
C THR A 35 4.00 -0.26 -4.66
N SER A 36 2.87 0.10 -4.06
CA SER A 36 2.52 1.51 -3.88
C SER A 36 3.49 2.21 -2.91
N TYR A 37 3.90 1.53 -1.84
CA TYR A 37 4.90 2.04 -0.90
C TYR A 37 6.26 2.24 -1.56
N GLN A 38 6.74 1.23 -2.30
CA GLN A 38 8.00 1.32 -3.02
C GLN A 38 7.99 2.51 -3.99
N GLY A 39 6.94 2.66 -4.80
CA GLY A 39 6.83 3.77 -5.75
C GLY A 39 6.77 5.15 -5.10
N LEU A 40 5.92 5.32 -4.08
CA LEU A 40 5.63 6.64 -3.51
C LEU A 40 6.64 7.07 -2.44
N VAL A 41 7.13 6.14 -1.62
CA VAL A 41 7.98 6.45 -0.46
C VAL A 41 9.45 6.21 -0.78
N GLU A 42 9.78 5.03 -1.29
CA GLU A 42 11.19 4.63 -1.48
C GLU A 42 11.79 5.23 -2.75
N GLN A 43 11.03 5.33 -3.83
CA GLN A 43 11.51 5.84 -5.12
C GLN A 43 11.17 7.33 -5.30
N ALA A 44 9.91 7.73 -5.07
CA ALA A 44 9.50 9.12 -5.28
C ALA A 44 9.75 10.04 -4.08
N HIS A 45 10.07 9.50 -2.90
CA HIS A 45 10.33 10.26 -1.67
C HIS A 45 9.26 11.32 -1.37
N LEU A 46 7.99 10.97 -1.57
CA LEU A 46 6.88 11.90 -1.51
C LEU A 46 6.74 12.50 -0.10
N LYS A 47 6.69 13.82 -0.02
CA LYS A 47 6.50 14.58 1.22
C LYS A 47 5.07 15.09 1.35
N SER A 48 4.69 15.37 2.59
CA SER A 48 3.42 16.03 2.90
C SER A 48 3.19 17.29 2.07
N GLY A 49 1.95 17.50 1.62
CA GLY A 49 1.54 18.68 0.85
C GLY A 49 1.93 18.66 -0.62
N GLN A 50 2.75 17.69 -1.07
CA GLN A 50 3.01 17.50 -2.50
C GLN A 50 1.78 16.92 -3.21
N THR A 51 1.69 17.15 -4.52
CA THR A 51 0.60 16.65 -5.36
C THR A 51 1.14 15.56 -6.27
N VAL A 52 0.43 14.44 -6.34
CA VAL A 52 0.80 13.30 -7.20
C VAL A 52 -0.39 12.90 -8.06
N PHE A 53 -0.10 12.54 -9.31
CA PHE A 53 -1.10 11.99 -10.23
C PHE A 53 -1.01 10.47 -10.21
N ILE A 54 -2.12 9.82 -9.84
CA ILE A 54 -2.21 8.35 -9.77
C ILE A 54 -3.12 7.85 -10.89
N ASN A 55 -2.57 7.00 -11.76
CA ASN A 55 -3.32 6.34 -12.82
C ASN A 55 -4.15 5.17 -12.26
N ARG A 56 -5.38 4.98 -12.77
CA ARG A 56 -6.36 3.97 -12.32
C ARG A 56 -6.51 3.93 -10.80
N GLY A 57 -6.83 5.08 -10.20
CA GLY A 57 -6.94 5.23 -8.75
C GLY A 57 -8.02 4.39 -8.07
N SER A 58 -8.92 3.74 -8.81
CA SER A 58 -10.04 2.97 -8.24
C SER A 58 -9.70 1.52 -7.89
N VAL A 59 -8.60 0.97 -8.41
CA VAL A 59 -8.33 -0.48 -8.32
C VAL A 59 -6.86 -0.79 -7.99
N GLY A 60 -6.65 -1.93 -7.30
CA GLY A 60 -5.33 -2.52 -7.07
C GLY A 60 -4.33 -1.54 -6.45
N VAL A 61 -3.19 -1.35 -7.12
CA VAL A 61 -2.10 -0.47 -6.67
C VAL A 61 -2.52 0.99 -6.58
N GLY A 62 -3.33 1.47 -7.54
CA GLY A 62 -3.79 2.86 -7.59
C GLY A 62 -4.67 3.21 -6.39
N LEU A 63 -5.56 2.28 -6.02
CA LEU A 63 -6.39 2.41 -4.82
C LEU A 63 -5.52 2.54 -3.56
N PHE A 64 -4.57 1.62 -3.35
CA PHE A 64 -3.71 1.67 -2.16
C PHE A 64 -2.75 2.87 -2.15
N GLY A 65 -2.27 3.33 -3.30
CA GLY A 65 -1.50 4.57 -3.40
C GLY A 65 -2.32 5.80 -2.99
N SER A 66 -3.61 5.82 -3.33
CA SER A 66 -4.51 6.93 -3.00
C SER A 66 -4.92 6.98 -1.51
N LEU A 67 -4.93 5.84 -0.82
CA LEU A 67 -5.37 5.76 0.58
C LEU A 67 -4.33 6.26 1.59
N ASN A 68 -3.09 6.55 1.15
CA ASN A 68 -1.96 6.93 2.01
C ASN A 68 -1.75 6.01 3.24
N PRO A 69 -1.77 4.67 3.09
CA PRO A 69 -1.72 3.75 4.24
C PRO A 69 -0.37 3.77 4.96
N TRP A 70 0.69 4.32 4.33
CA TRP A 70 2.03 4.37 4.93
C TRP A 70 2.20 5.48 5.97
N ALA A 71 1.29 6.46 6.02
CA ALA A 71 1.32 7.53 7.01
C ALA A 71 1.22 7.02 8.46
N ALA A 72 0.69 5.81 8.67
CA ALA A 72 0.65 5.16 9.98
C ALA A 72 2.03 4.63 10.46
N ARG A 73 3.03 4.55 9.57
CA ARG A 73 4.35 3.95 9.84
C ARG A 73 5.48 4.98 9.91
N SER A 74 5.25 6.21 9.46
CA SER A 74 6.27 7.27 9.48
C SER A 74 6.18 8.07 10.78
N SER A 75 7.34 8.40 11.34
CA SER A 75 7.52 9.38 12.44
C SER A 75 7.23 10.83 12.01
N GLN A 76 6.57 11.01 10.85
CA GLN A 76 6.19 12.33 10.35
C GLN A 76 4.83 12.73 10.96
N PRO A 77 4.67 14.00 11.38
CA PRO A 77 3.39 14.49 11.91
C PRO A 77 2.26 14.20 10.93
N PRO A 78 0.99 14.05 11.38
CA PRO A 78 -0.16 13.74 10.53
C PRO A 78 -0.22 14.75 9.38
N ALA A 79 0.34 14.31 8.27
CA ALA A 79 0.86 15.16 7.23
C ALA A 79 -0.31 15.79 6.48
N ALA A 80 -0.27 17.11 6.30
CA ALA A 80 -1.14 17.85 5.40
C ALA A 80 -1.39 17.02 4.13
N ARG A 81 -2.67 16.72 3.93
CA ARG A 81 -3.25 15.84 2.91
C ARG A 81 -2.52 16.03 1.57
N THR A 82 -1.64 15.09 1.22
CA THR A 82 -1.09 14.98 -0.13
C THR A 82 -2.26 15.04 -1.10
N LYS A 83 -2.27 16.03 -2.00
CA LYS A 83 -3.36 16.17 -2.97
C LYS A 83 -3.17 15.09 -4.02
N ILE A 84 -4.06 14.13 -4.04
CA ILE A 84 -4.04 13.03 -5.00
C ILE A 84 -5.05 13.37 -6.11
N SER A 85 -4.57 13.45 -7.35
CA SER A 85 -5.42 13.54 -8.52
C SER A 85 -5.45 12.16 -9.19
N CYS A 86 -6.64 11.58 -9.32
CA CYS A 86 -6.83 10.26 -9.92
C CYS A 86 -7.52 10.39 -11.27
N SER A 87 -7.05 9.63 -12.27
CA SER A 87 -7.87 9.27 -13.44
C SER A 87 -8.44 7.87 -13.23
N VAL A 88 -9.74 7.71 -13.49
CA VAL A 88 -10.42 6.40 -13.54
C VAL A 88 -10.11 5.67 -14.84
#